data_AF-A0A924ZAB2-F1
#
_entry.id   AF-A0A924ZAB2-F1
#
_cell.length_a   1.000
_cell.length_b   1.000
_cell.length_c   1.000
_cell.angle_alpha   90.00
_cell.angle_beta   90.00
_cell.angle_gamma   90.00
#
_symmetry.space_group_name_H-M   'P 1'
#
loop_
_entity.id
_entity.type
_entity.pdbx_description
1 polymer ?
#
loop_
_entity_poly.entity_id
_entity_poly.type
_entity_poly.pdbx_seq_one_letter_code
_entity_poly.pdbx_strand_id
1 'polypeptide(L)'
;SRAIALDMESATIAANGFRFRVPSGTLLCVSDKPLHGEIKLPGMANQFYRDRVDQHLRIGMRAVELLRAEGISQLHSRKLRSFSEVAFQ
;
A
#
# COMPACT_ATOMS: atom_id res chain seq x y z
N SER A 1 17.99 1.23 7.64
CA SER A 1 16.54 1.21 7.37
C SER A 1 15.87 2.59 7.42
N ARG A 2 16.35 3.61 8.16
CA ARG A 2 15.70 4.96 8.21
C ARG A 2 14.15 4.86 8.30
N ALA A 3 13.67 4.01 9.22
CA ALA A 3 12.26 3.63 9.30
C ALA A 3 11.37 4.83 9.66
N ILE A 4 10.24 4.97 8.99
CA ILE A 4 9.27 6.07 9.17
C ILE A 4 7.89 5.60 9.66
N ALA A 5 7.59 4.31 9.52
CA ALA A 5 6.37 3.65 9.96
C ALA A 5 6.66 2.16 10.20
N LEU A 6 5.76 1.48 10.92
CA LEU A 6 5.83 0.05 11.19
C LEU A 6 4.44 -0.56 11.02
N ASP A 7 4.35 -1.65 10.27
CA ASP A 7 3.15 -2.47 10.07
C ASP A 7 3.56 -3.96 9.94
N MET A 8 2.60 -4.86 9.70
CA MET A 8 2.85 -6.31 9.66
C MET A 8 2.65 -6.93 8.27
N GLU A 9 2.25 -6.15 7.26
CA GLU A 9 1.78 -6.66 5.98
C GLU A 9 2.56 -6.10 4.78
N SER A 10 3.01 -4.85 4.84
CA SER A 10 3.51 -4.10 3.67
C SER A 10 4.66 -4.78 2.95
N ALA A 11 5.67 -5.21 3.70
CA ALA A 11 6.83 -5.87 3.11
C ALA A 11 6.45 -7.20 2.44
N THR A 12 5.53 -7.96 3.05
CA THR A 12 5.06 -9.25 2.54
C THR A 12 4.25 -9.07 1.26
N ILE A 13 3.35 -8.09 1.21
CA ILE A 13 2.55 -7.78 0.01
C ILE A 13 3.47 -7.32 -1.13
N ALA A 14 4.40 -6.40 -0.87
CA ALA A 14 5.33 -5.92 -1.88
C ALA A 14 6.25 -7.04 -2.40
N ALA A 15 6.76 -7.91 -1.50
CA ALA A 15 7.60 -9.04 -1.87
C ALA A 15 6.83 -10.06 -2.74
N ASN A 16 5.57 -10.33 -2.43
CA ASN A 16 4.73 -11.21 -3.26
C ASN A 16 4.37 -10.56 -4.59
N GLY A 17 4.09 -9.25 -4.62
CA GLY A 17 3.91 -8.51 -5.87
C GLY A 17 5.14 -8.60 -6.77
N PHE A 18 6.33 -8.44 -6.19
CA PHE A 18 7.60 -8.67 -6.89
C PHE A 18 7.74 -10.12 -7.38
N ARG A 19 7.50 -11.10 -6.51
CA ARG A 19 7.59 -12.54 -6.84
C ARG A 19 6.69 -12.93 -8.01
N PHE A 20 5.48 -12.38 -8.08
CA PHE A 20 4.48 -12.73 -9.08
C PHE A 20 4.31 -11.70 -10.21
N ARG A 21 5.19 -10.69 -10.28
CA ARG A 21 5.20 -9.66 -11.32
C ARG A 21 3.89 -8.84 -11.35
N VAL A 22 3.25 -8.71 -10.19
CA VAL A 22 2.07 -7.88 -10.00
C VAL A 22 2.51 -6.51 -9.48
N PRO A 23 2.25 -5.41 -10.23
CA PRO A 23 2.48 -4.06 -9.72
C PRO A 23 1.82 -3.88 -8.36
N SER A 24 2.61 -3.48 -7.36
CA SER A 24 2.16 -3.32 -5.98
C SER A 24 2.61 -1.96 -5.44
N GLY A 25 1.85 -1.44 -4.48
CA GLY A 25 2.14 -0.20 -3.79
C GLY A 25 1.48 -0.21 -2.42
N THR A 26 2.04 0.55 -1.49
CA THR A 26 1.54 0.64 -0.12
C THR A 26 1.26 2.09 0.21
N LEU A 27 0.06 2.36 0.73
CA LEU A 27 -0.32 3.61 1.38
C LEU A 27 -0.81 3.29 2.78
N LEU A 28 -0.08 3.73 3.81
CA LEU A 28 -0.43 3.52 5.22
C LEU A 28 -1.02 4.79 5.82
N CYS A 29 -1.92 4.64 6.79
CA CYS A 29 -2.39 5.73 7.64
C CYS A 29 -1.88 5.50 9.05
N VAL A 30 -1.25 6.53 9.64
CA VAL A 30 -0.75 6.47 11.01
C VAL A 30 -1.94 6.34 11.96
N SER A 31 -2.03 5.22 12.68
CA SER A 31 -3.04 4.98 13.70
C SER A 31 -2.65 5.44 15.09
N ASP A 32 -1.34 5.45 15.36
CA ASP A 32 -0.75 5.67 16.67
C ASP A 32 0.75 5.97 16.55
N LYS A 33 1.35 6.46 17.64
CA LYS A 33 2.77 6.82 17.71
C LYS A 33 3.39 6.19 18.96
N PRO A 34 3.68 4.88 18.97
CA PRO A 34 4.12 4.17 20.17
C PRO A 34 5.41 4.75 20.77
N LEU A 35 6.36 5.16 19.93
CA LEU A 35 7.61 5.78 20.38
C LEU A 35 7.45 7.19 20.98
N HIS A 36 6.26 7.77 20.91
CA HIS A 36 5.91 9.07 21.51
C HIS A 36 4.90 8.93 22.66
N GLY A 37 4.60 7.70 23.11
CA GLY A 37 3.65 7.44 24.18
C GLY A 37 2.17 7.49 23.76
N GLU A 38 1.86 7.76 22.49
CA GLU A 38 0.49 7.78 21.95
C GLU A 38 0.10 6.40 21.42
N ILE A 39 -0.03 5.41 22.30
CA ILE A 39 -0.44 4.04 21.91
C ILE A 39 -1.97 3.98 21.84
N LYS A 40 -2.52 3.46 20.74
CA LYS A 40 -3.96 3.30 20.60
C LYS A 40 -4.47 2.14 21.48
N LEU A 41 -5.37 2.46 22.41
CA LEU A 41 -6.03 1.47 23.28
C LEU A 41 -7.27 0.85 22.61
N PRO A 42 -7.63 -0.40 22.96
CA PRO A 42 -8.89 -1.01 22.54
C PRO A 42 -10.09 -0.16 22.99
N GLY A 43 -11.01 0.17 22.06
CA GLY A 43 -12.21 0.96 22.35
C GLY A 43 -12.14 2.45 21.99
N MET A 44 -10.97 2.98 21.64
CA MET A 44 -10.79 4.37 21.18
C MET A 44 -11.18 4.52 19.69
N ALA A 45 -12.44 4.30 19.38
CA ALA A 45 -13.03 4.62 18.07
C ALA A 45 -13.52 6.08 18.06
N ASN A 46 -12.59 7.03 18.12
CA ASN A 46 -12.93 8.45 17.95
C ASN A 46 -13.52 8.68 16.56
N GLN A 47 -14.53 9.55 16.42
CA GLN A 47 -15.09 9.97 15.12
C GLN A 47 -13.98 10.36 14.12
N PHE A 48 -12.94 11.02 14.62
CA PHE A 48 -11.73 11.35 13.86
C PHE A 48 -11.07 10.14 13.19
N TYR A 49 -10.98 8.99 13.86
CA TYR A 49 -10.42 7.78 13.26
C TYR A 49 -11.29 7.27 12.11
N ARG A 50 -12.63 7.33 12.23
CA ARG A 50 -13.55 6.93 11.17
C ARG A 50 -13.41 7.81 9.93
N ASP A 51 -13.33 9.12 10.12
CA ASP A 51 -13.16 10.07 9.01
C ASP A 51 -11.82 9.85 8.29
N ARG A 52 -10.74 9.56 9.03
CA ARG A 52 -9.43 9.22 8.43
C ARG A 52 -9.46 7.91 7.67
N VAL A 53 -10.14 6.88 8.19
CA VAL A 53 -10.31 5.60 7.50
C VAL A 53 -11.10 5.77 6.20
N ASP A 54 -12.20 6.53 6.21
CA ASP A 54 -12.98 6.83 4.99
C ASP A 54 -12.12 7.58 3.96
N GLN A 55 -11.42 8.63 4.39
CA GLN A 55 -10.52 9.37 3.51
C GLN A 55 -9.42 8.47 2.92
N HIS A 56 -8.80 7.61 3.74
CA HIS A 56 -7.75 6.69 3.29
C HIS A 56 -8.29 5.72 2.22
N LEU A 57 -9.47 5.14 2.45
CA LEU A 57 -10.11 4.29 1.46
C LEU A 57 -10.40 5.04 0.15
N ARG A 58 -10.91 6.27 0.23
CA ARG A 58 -11.14 7.13 -0.95
C ARG A 58 -9.87 7.42 -1.73
N ILE A 59 -8.74 7.66 -1.05
CA ILE A 59 -7.44 7.83 -1.73
C ILE A 59 -7.04 6.53 -2.45
N GLY A 60 -7.23 5.37 -1.81
CA GLY A 60 -6.96 4.07 -2.42
C GLY A 60 -7.81 3.83 -3.67
N MET A 61 -9.13 4.07 -3.60
CA MET A 61 -10.03 3.95 -4.75
C MET A 61 -9.62 4.91 -5.87
N ARG A 62 -9.28 6.16 -5.53
CA ARG A 62 -8.85 7.15 -6.53
C ARG A 62 -7.55 6.73 -7.21
N ALA A 63 -6.61 6.14 -6.48
CA ALA A 63 -5.38 5.62 -7.07
C ALA A 63 -5.69 4.50 -8.09
N VAL A 64 -6.59 3.57 -7.75
CA VAL A 64 -7.01 2.50 -8.67
C VAL A 64 -7.70 3.06 -9.92
N GLU A 65 -8.57 4.07 -9.78
CA GLU A 65 -9.19 4.75 -10.92
C GLU A 65 -8.16 5.39 -11.86
N LEU A 66 -7.14 6.07 -11.30
CA LEU A 66 -6.07 6.68 -12.08
C LEU A 66 -5.26 5.62 -12.84
N LEU A 67 -4.84 4.56 -12.15
CA LEU A 67 -4.11 3.45 -12.77
C LEU A 67 -4.92 2.77 -13.87
N ARG A 68 -6.24 2.66 -13.68
CA ARG A 68 -7.15 2.13 -14.71
C ARG A 68 -7.24 3.06 -15.92
N ALA A 69 -7.31 4.37 -15.70
CA ALA A 69 -7.43 5.37 -16.75
C ALA A 69 -6.15 5.49 -17.60
N GLU A 70 -4.97 5.29 -17.00
CA GLU A 70 -3.68 5.26 -17.71
C GLU A 70 -3.51 4.03 -18.63
N GLY A 71 -4.24 2.95 -18.35
CA GLY A 71 -4.25 1.73 -19.15
C GLY A 71 -3.20 0.70 -18.73
N ILE A 72 -3.47 -0.57 -19.09
CA ILE A 72 -2.68 -1.74 -18.65
C ILE A 72 -1.20 -1.64 -19.08
N SER A 73 -0.94 -1.08 -20.26
CA SER A 73 0.41 -0.92 -20.81
C SER A 73 1.27 0.08 -20.04
N GLN A 74 0.65 1.08 -19.41
CA GLN A 74 1.35 2.07 -18.58
C GLN A 74 1.53 1.55 -17.14
N LEU A 75 0.55 0.79 -16.64
CA LEU A 75 0.61 0.15 -15.33
C LEU A 75 1.75 -0.88 -15.23
N HIS A 76 1.93 -1.70 -16.27
CA HIS A 76 3.02 -2.67 -16.32
C HIS A 76 4.27 -2.05 -16.93
N SER A 77 5.41 -2.25 -16.26
CA SER A 77 6.70 -1.78 -16.76
C SER A 77 7.75 -2.89 -16.66
N ARG A 78 8.97 -2.62 -17.16
CA ARG A 78 10.07 -3.58 -17.13
C ARG A 78 10.68 -3.81 -15.74
N LYS A 79 10.20 -3.11 -14.70
CA LYS A 79 10.79 -3.14 -13.34
C LYS A 79 10.72 -4.50 -12.64
N LEU A 80 9.75 -5.34 -12.99
CA LEU A 80 9.55 -6.66 -12.36
C LEU A 80 10.07 -7.82 -13.24
N ARG A 81 10.66 -7.51 -14.40
CA ARG A 81 11.12 -8.50 -15.36
C ARG A 81 12.39 -9.21 -14.89
N SER A 82 12.44 -10.53 -15.08
CA SER A 82 13.66 -11.33 -14.86
C SER A 82 14.39 -11.63 -16.17
N PHE A 83 15.66 -12.00 -16.10
CA PHE A 83 16.45 -12.37 -17.29
C PHE A 83 15.86 -13.54 -18.09
N SER A 84 15.22 -14.51 -17.41
CA SER A 84 14.61 -15.71 -18.00
C SER A 84 13.08 -15.61 -18.09
N GLU A 85 12.54 -14.41 -18.32
CA GLU A 85 11.09 -14.21 -18.33
C GLU A 85 10.42 -14.90 -19.54
N VAL A 86 9.31 -15.59 -19.27
CA VAL A 86 8.50 -16.26 -20.28
C VAL A 86 7.63 -15.24 -21.02
N ALA A 87 7.36 -15.46 -22.31
CA ALA A 87 6.67 -14.53 -23.20
C ALA A 87 5.15 -14.40 -22.95
N PHE A 88 4.66 -14.63 -21.74
CA PHE A 88 3.24 -14.53 -21.42
C PHE A 88 2.97 -13.30 -20.54
N GLN A 89 2.24 -12.32 -21.12
CA GLN A 89 1.48 -11.29 -20.41
C GLN A 89 0.13 -11.14 -21.08
#